data_AF-A0A0C2YAA8-F1
#
_entry.id   AF-A0A0C2YAA8-F1
#
_cell.length_a   1.000
_cell.length_b   1.000
_cell.length_c   1.000
_cell.angle_alpha   90.00
_cell.angle_beta   90.00
_cell.angle_gamma   90.00
#
_symmetry.space_group_name_H-M   'P 1'
#
loop_
_entity.id
_entity.type
_entity.pdbx_description
1 polymer ?
#
loop_
_entity_poly.entity_id
_entity_poly.type
_entity_poly.pdbx_seq_one_letter_code
_entity_poly.pdbx_strand_id
1 'polypeptide(L)'
;MPEYHKCLAHYLLFLFFFQYLCQICASLRLLGLLADLTNEEAKQTRTGLDGLVQRLGPTCNFQRGCNSGQPDFYPAMFRSTARNPNPPSIQNLELNTLAGPSSSILLSYLTHTSIQIYKLSLWETSVMKVPKKVQKFKVGLALEFEDYIIAFISNDLMFQRAVSPSSKQPGLACEIIQSTQDVWCGIGVYTICEVFFDAGVSPLEAEYAFLYFYDNLAKETQDQIDKLASCESNWYRSGEGGKSELYDAKYVHLAFDKKALNLGHLIFGPDRWKALGGSNSNTVLDLLSNMFSK
;
A
#
# COMPACT_ATOMS: atom_id res chain seq x y z
N MET A 1 -9.03 -11.88 -9.60
CA MET A 1 -9.86 -10.91 -8.86
C MET A 1 -9.60 -9.48 -9.37
N PRO A 2 -10.59 -8.82 -10.01
CA PRO A 2 -10.51 -7.39 -10.34
C PRO A 2 -10.49 -6.45 -9.11
N GLU A 3 -10.66 -6.99 -7.90
CA GLU A 3 -10.62 -6.28 -6.62
C GLU A 3 -9.18 -5.93 -6.21
N TYR A 4 -8.25 -6.88 -6.29
CA TYR A 4 -6.86 -6.70 -5.85
C TYR A 4 -6.16 -5.54 -6.57
N HIS A 5 -6.31 -5.45 -7.90
CA HIS A 5 -5.74 -4.37 -8.70
C HIS A 5 -6.26 -2.99 -8.28
N LYS A 6 -7.52 -2.89 -7.81
CA LYS A 6 -8.09 -1.63 -7.30
C LYS A 6 -7.51 -1.31 -5.93
N CYS A 7 -7.39 -2.29 -5.03
CA CYS A 7 -6.74 -2.09 -3.73
C CYS A 7 -5.29 -1.62 -3.89
N LEU A 8 -4.51 -2.27 -4.76
CA LEU A 8 -3.13 -1.87 -5.06
C LEU A 8 -3.06 -0.47 -5.69
N ALA A 9 -3.93 -0.15 -6.65
CA ALA A 9 -3.98 1.18 -7.24
C ALA A 9 -4.32 2.29 -6.22
N HIS A 10 -5.25 2.05 -5.30
CA HIS A 10 -5.56 2.99 -4.22
C HIS A 10 -4.42 3.12 -3.21
N TYR A 11 -3.70 2.04 -2.92
CA TYR A 11 -2.51 2.07 -2.06
C TYR A 11 -1.37 2.89 -2.70
N LEU A 12 -1.07 2.66 -3.98
CA LEU A 12 -0.06 3.43 -4.72
C LEU A 12 -0.45 4.92 -4.85
N LEU A 13 -1.73 5.22 -5.07
CA LEU A 13 -2.25 6.59 -5.06
C LEU A 13 -2.07 7.26 -3.69
N PHE A 14 -2.33 6.53 -2.60
CA PHE A 14 -2.09 7.00 -1.24
C PHE A 14 -0.61 7.27 -0.97
N LEU A 15 0.31 6.37 -1.39
CA LEU A 15 1.76 6.60 -1.26
C LEU A 15 2.22 7.84 -2.03
N PHE A 16 1.77 8.01 -3.27
CA PHE A 16 2.08 9.20 -4.07
C PHE A 16 1.56 10.48 -3.41
N PHE A 17 0.32 10.47 -2.91
CA PHE A 17 -0.25 11.62 -2.21
C PHE A 17 0.47 11.91 -0.89
N PHE A 18 0.86 10.88 -0.14
CA PHE A 18 1.64 11.06 1.08
C PHE A 18 3.01 11.69 0.79
N GLN A 19 3.72 11.21 -0.24
CA GLN A 19 4.97 11.81 -0.68
C GLN A 19 4.80 13.29 -1.08
N TYR A 20 3.72 13.63 -1.78
CA TYR A 20 3.37 15.01 -2.10
C TYR A 20 3.13 15.87 -0.85
N LEU A 21 2.40 15.36 0.15
CA LEU A 21 2.19 16.06 1.43
C LEU A 21 3.50 16.36 2.15
N CYS A 22 4.44 15.40 2.18
CA CYS A 22 5.77 15.61 2.73
C CYS A 22 6.55 16.70 1.96
N GLN A 23 6.46 16.72 0.63
CA GLN A 23 7.14 17.72 -0.21
C GLN A 23 6.63 19.15 0.01
N ILE A 24 5.34 19.33 0.30
CA ILE A 24 4.76 20.65 0.60
C ILE A 24 4.78 21.01 2.09
N CYS A 25 5.43 20.18 2.93
CA CYS A 25 5.46 20.31 4.38
C CYS A 25 4.05 20.45 5.02
N ALA A 26 3.07 19.72 4.49
CA ALA A 26 1.71 19.73 5.04
C ALA A 26 1.66 19.12 6.45
N SER A 27 0.74 19.65 7.27
CA SER A 27 0.47 19.16 8.62
C SER A 27 -0.10 17.74 8.59
N LEU A 28 0.74 16.75 8.93
CA LEU A 28 0.36 15.33 9.02
C LEU A 28 -0.30 14.95 10.36
N ARG A 29 -0.66 15.96 11.17
CA ARG A 29 -1.28 15.80 12.48
C ARG A 29 -2.76 15.43 12.35
N LEU A 30 -3.14 14.31 12.96
CA LEU A 30 -4.50 13.78 12.90
C LEU A 30 -5.44 14.58 13.82
N LEU A 31 -6.31 15.40 13.26
CA LEU A 31 -7.27 16.22 14.03
C LEU A 31 -8.42 15.40 14.61
N GLY A 32 -8.79 14.28 13.98
CA GLY A 32 -9.97 13.50 14.34
C GLY A 32 -10.16 12.23 13.50
N LEU A 33 -11.08 11.39 13.96
CA LEU A 33 -11.61 10.26 13.19
C LEU A 33 -13.07 10.56 12.85
N LEU A 34 -13.50 10.28 11.62
CA LEU A 34 -14.91 10.28 11.25
C LEU A 34 -15.34 8.90 10.71
N ALA A 35 -16.63 8.60 10.78
CA ALA A 35 -17.22 7.41 10.17
C ALA A 35 -18.72 7.56 9.94
N ASP A 36 -19.29 6.74 9.05
CA ASP A 36 -20.72 6.49 9.04
C ASP A 36 -21.13 5.64 10.24
N LEU A 37 -22.24 6.03 10.87
CA LEU A 37 -22.91 5.21 11.86
C LEU A 37 -23.66 4.07 11.19
N THR A 38 -23.71 2.92 11.85
CA THR A 38 -24.74 1.90 11.60
C THR A 38 -26.09 2.39 12.12
N ASN A 39 -27.18 1.74 11.67
CA ASN A 39 -28.53 2.11 12.08
C ASN A 39 -28.74 1.96 13.60
N GLU A 40 -28.01 1.07 14.26
CA GLU A 40 -28.09 0.90 15.72
C GLU A 40 -27.33 1.99 16.49
N GLU A 41 -26.19 2.45 15.98
CA GLU A 41 -25.42 3.54 16.58
C GLU A 41 -26.08 4.91 16.37
N ALA A 42 -26.75 5.10 15.24
CA ALA A 42 -27.58 6.29 14.98
C ALA A 42 -28.69 6.43 16.03
N LYS A 43 -29.32 5.32 16.46
CA LYS A 43 -30.30 5.32 17.57
C LYS A 43 -29.66 5.69 18.92
N GLN A 44 -28.42 5.28 19.17
CA GLN A 44 -27.71 5.52 20.43
C GLN A 44 -27.27 6.99 20.58
N THR A 45 -26.83 7.64 19.50
CA THR A 45 -26.25 8.99 19.56
C THR A 45 -27.26 10.11 19.80
N ARG A 46 -28.56 9.88 19.54
CA ARG A 46 -29.67 10.86 19.68
C ARG A 46 -29.48 12.20 18.93
N THR A 47 -28.47 12.32 18.06
CA THR A 47 -28.11 13.60 17.42
C THR A 47 -29.05 14.02 16.29
N GLY A 48 -29.96 13.15 15.85
CA GLY A 48 -30.82 13.39 14.68
C GLY A 48 -30.09 13.36 13.34
N LEU A 49 -28.76 13.18 13.35
CA LEU A 49 -27.89 13.09 12.18
C LEU A 49 -27.87 11.65 11.61
N ASP A 50 -29.05 11.07 11.39
CA ASP A 50 -29.18 9.72 10.85
C ASP A 50 -28.67 9.65 9.40
N GLY A 51 -27.82 8.67 9.13
CA GLY A 51 -27.20 8.49 7.83
C GLY A 51 -26.25 9.62 7.40
N LEU A 52 -25.62 10.34 8.33
CA LEU A 52 -24.52 11.26 8.02
C LEU A 52 -23.20 10.78 8.66
N VAL A 53 -22.09 11.18 8.06
CA VAL A 53 -20.75 10.96 8.61
C VAL A 53 -20.59 11.76 9.90
N GLN A 54 -20.18 11.10 10.99
CA GLN A 54 -19.99 11.74 12.30
C GLN A 54 -18.53 11.64 12.77
N ARG A 55 -18.06 12.70 13.44
CA ARG A 55 -16.76 12.71 14.13
C ARG A 55 -16.85 11.86 15.40
N LEU A 56 -15.90 10.97 15.60
CA LEU A 56 -15.84 10.08 16.76
C LEU A 56 -15.16 10.80 17.93
N GLY A 57 -15.84 10.88 19.07
CA GLY A 57 -15.30 11.47 20.30
C GLY A 57 -14.64 10.44 21.24
N PRO A 58 -13.93 10.90 22.29
CA PRO A 58 -13.34 10.01 23.30
C PRO A 58 -14.33 9.11 24.04
N THR A 59 -15.63 9.43 24.03
CA THR A 59 -16.70 8.61 24.63
C THR A 59 -17.25 7.54 23.69
N CYS A 60 -16.76 7.46 22.45
CA CYS A 60 -17.21 6.51 21.43
C CYS A 60 -16.94 5.06 21.87
N ASN A 61 -18.03 4.31 22.02
CA ASN A 61 -18.06 2.89 22.42
C ASN A 61 -18.43 1.95 21.26
N PHE A 62 -18.39 2.45 20.02
CA PHE A 62 -18.75 1.70 18.81
C PHE A 62 -17.81 0.52 18.57
N GLN A 63 -18.36 -0.53 17.96
CA GLN A 63 -17.66 -1.76 17.60
C GLN A 63 -17.87 -2.06 16.11
N ARG A 64 -16.85 -2.64 15.46
CA ARG A 64 -16.82 -2.92 14.01
C ARG A 64 -16.16 -4.26 13.74
N GLY A 65 -16.53 -4.90 12.64
CA GLY A 65 -15.99 -6.20 12.20
C GLY A 65 -17.03 -7.32 12.22
N CYS A 66 -16.57 -8.56 12.10
CA CYS A 66 -17.43 -9.75 12.10
C CYS A 66 -18.16 -9.94 13.45
N ASN A 67 -19.37 -10.51 13.42
CA ASN A 67 -20.26 -10.63 14.58
C ASN A 67 -19.64 -11.29 15.82
N SER A 68 -18.64 -12.17 15.65
CA SER A 68 -17.87 -12.78 16.73
C SER A 68 -16.62 -11.94 17.05
N GLY A 69 -16.66 -11.20 18.16
CA GLY A 69 -15.48 -10.49 18.69
C GLY A 69 -15.16 -9.17 18.00
N GLN A 70 -16.18 -8.36 17.66
CA GLN A 70 -16.00 -7.03 17.09
C GLN A 70 -15.07 -6.16 17.96
N PRO A 71 -13.87 -5.76 17.48
CA PRO A 71 -13.03 -4.84 18.23
C PRO A 71 -13.70 -3.47 18.43
N ASP A 72 -13.26 -2.81 19.50
CA ASP A 72 -13.44 -1.39 19.73
C ASP A 72 -12.98 -0.57 18.52
N PHE A 73 -13.94 0.13 17.90
CA PHE A 73 -13.69 0.91 16.68
C PHE A 73 -12.90 2.19 16.99
N TYR A 74 -13.32 2.93 18.02
CA TYR A 74 -12.51 4.02 18.56
C TYR A 74 -11.41 3.47 19.47
N PRO A 75 -10.13 3.84 19.29
CA PRO A 75 -9.02 3.24 20.04
C PRO A 75 -9.15 3.38 21.56
N ALA A 76 -9.11 2.24 22.27
CA ALA A 76 -9.26 2.20 23.74
C ALA A 76 -8.28 3.12 24.51
N MET A 77 -7.06 3.30 24.00
CA MET A 77 -6.05 4.20 24.59
C MET A 77 -6.43 5.68 24.57
N PHE A 78 -7.26 6.10 23.60
CA PHE A 78 -7.78 7.48 23.49
C PHE A 78 -9.21 7.60 24.04
N ARG A 79 -9.79 6.49 24.55
CA ARG A 79 -11.18 6.45 25.03
C ARG A 79 -11.25 6.89 26.49
N SER A 80 -12.16 7.82 26.77
CA SER A 80 -12.50 8.23 28.14
C SER A 80 -13.38 7.15 28.78
N THR A 81 -12.94 6.66 29.93
CA THR A 81 -13.62 5.62 30.71
C THR A 81 -13.49 5.90 32.21
N ALA A 82 -14.24 5.22 33.06
CA ALA A 82 -14.09 5.35 34.51
C ALA A 82 -12.67 5.01 35.04
N ARG A 83 -11.89 4.23 34.28
CA ARG A 83 -10.48 3.90 34.61
C ARG A 83 -9.46 4.81 33.92
N ASN A 84 -9.88 5.58 32.92
CA ASN A 84 -9.07 6.52 32.15
C ASN A 84 -9.91 7.76 31.83
N PRO A 85 -10.20 8.64 32.82
CA PRO A 85 -11.11 9.76 32.61
C PRO A 85 -10.53 10.80 31.65
N ASN A 86 -9.21 10.98 31.68
CA ASN A 86 -8.46 11.95 30.89
C ASN A 86 -7.49 11.22 29.92
N PRO A 87 -8.00 10.56 28.86
CA PRO A 87 -7.15 9.93 27.88
C PRO A 87 -6.28 10.95 27.14
N PRO A 88 -5.11 10.55 26.60
CA PRO A 88 -4.38 11.39 25.65
C PRO A 88 -5.26 11.80 24.46
N SER A 89 -5.03 13.00 23.94
CA SER A 89 -5.74 13.47 22.74
C SER A 89 -5.28 12.70 21.51
N ILE A 90 -6.22 12.35 20.64
CA ILE A 90 -5.92 11.78 19.32
C ILE A 90 -5.16 12.77 18.42
N GLN A 91 -5.23 14.07 18.74
CA GLN A 91 -4.46 15.14 18.08
C GLN A 91 -2.95 15.09 18.34
N ASN A 92 -2.51 14.18 19.22
CA ASN A 92 -1.09 13.88 19.43
C ASN A 92 -0.58 12.81 18.44
N LEU A 93 -1.44 12.26 17.57
CA LEU A 93 -1.04 11.36 16.50
C LEU A 93 -0.65 12.12 15.24
N GLU A 94 0.37 11.61 14.58
CA GLU A 94 0.88 12.10 13.30
C GLU A 94 1.06 10.92 12.35
N LEU A 95 0.66 11.10 11.09
CA LEU A 95 0.77 10.07 10.06
C LEU A 95 2.23 9.94 9.61
N ASN A 96 2.91 8.89 10.07
CA ASN A 96 4.33 8.66 9.83
C ASN A 96 4.59 7.39 9.00
N THR A 97 5.51 7.45 8.04
CA THR A 97 5.95 6.32 7.20
C THR A 97 6.95 5.39 7.92
N LEU A 98 6.46 4.69 8.95
CA LEU A 98 7.01 3.43 9.47
C LEU A 98 8.33 3.44 10.27
N ALA A 99 8.94 4.59 10.60
CA ALA A 99 10.27 4.62 11.25
C ALA A 99 10.32 5.03 12.75
N GLY A 100 9.18 5.31 13.40
CA GLY A 100 9.14 5.80 14.79
C GLY A 100 8.65 4.76 15.81
N PRO A 101 9.18 4.72 17.05
CA PRO A 101 8.69 3.86 18.15
C PRO A 101 7.34 4.34 18.74
N SER A 102 6.65 5.24 18.05
CA SER A 102 5.38 5.86 18.45
C SER A 102 4.19 4.93 18.15
N SER A 103 3.08 5.10 18.86
CA SER A 103 1.88 4.26 18.71
C SER A 103 1.30 4.32 17.29
N SER A 104 1.49 3.25 16.51
CA SER A 104 0.93 3.10 15.17
C SER A 104 -0.50 2.53 15.20
N ILE A 105 -1.33 2.99 14.27
CA ILE A 105 -2.63 2.35 13.96
C ILE A 105 -2.44 1.56 12.68
N LEU A 106 -2.48 0.23 12.77
CA LEU A 106 -2.42 -0.64 11.60
C LEU A 106 -3.84 -0.84 11.05
N LEU A 107 -4.08 -0.38 9.83
CA LEU A 107 -5.36 -0.57 9.15
C LEU A 107 -5.27 -1.79 8.22
N SER A 108 -5.91 -2.88 8.62
CA SER A 108 -6.03 -4.07 7.79
C SER A 108 -7.20 -3.92 6.82
N TYR A 109 -6.88 -3.75 5.54
CA TYR A 109 -7.88 -3.61 4.49
C TYR A 109 -8.58 -4.95 4.21
N LEU A 110 -9.89 -5.00 4.41
CA LEU A 110 -10.73 -6.09 3.90
C LEU A 110 -11.06 -5.85 2.41
N THR A 111 -11.52 -6.91 1.73
CA THR A 111 -11.70 -7.07 0.27
C THR A 111 -12.42 -5.94 -0.49
N HIS A 112 -13.11 -5.03 0.21
CA HIS A 112 -14.01 -4.03 -0.37
C HIS A 112 -13.73 -2.59 0.09
N THR A 113 -12.50 -2.29 0.53
CA THR A 113 -12.08 -0.92 0.90
C THR A 113 -11.45 -0.17 -0.28
N SER A 114 -11.84 1.10 -0.47
CA SER A 114 -11.15 2.05 -1.36
C SER A 114 -10.65 3.24 -0.54
N ILE A 115 -9.39 3.64 -0.76
CA ILE A 115 -8.83 4.87 -0.20
C ILE A 115 -9.19 6.01 -1.14
N GLN A 116 -9.77 7.08 -0.59
CA GLN A 116 -10.09 8.31 -1.29
C GLN A 116 -9.60 9.51 -0.50
N ILE A 117 -9.16 10.55 -1.20
CA ILE A 117 -8.55 11.74 -0.63
C ILE A 117 -9.38 12.95 -1.05
N TYR A 118 -9.74 13.79 -0.08
CA TYR A 118 -10.59 14.96 -0.29
C TYR A 118 -9.93 16.19 0.31
N LYS A 119 -10.10 17.36 -0.31
CA LYS A 119 -9.92 18.63 0.40
C LYS A 119 -11.01 18.78 1.46
N LEU A 120 -10.69 19.34 2.63
CA LEU A 120 -11.64 19.50 3.74
C LEU A 120 -12.93 20.21 3.32
N SER A 121 -12.81 21.34 2.60
CA SER A 121 -13.97 22.09 2.09
C SER A 121 -14.84 21.31 1.10
N LEU A 122 -14.26 20.38 0.32
CA LEU A 122 -15.01 19.49 -0.56
C LEU A 122 -15.73 18.39 0.23
N TRP A 123 -15.08 17.85 1.26
CA TRP A 123 -15.66 16.85 2.16
C TRP A 123 -16.88 17.38 2.93
N GLU A 124 -16.76 18.57 3.53
CA GLU A 124 -17.84 19.25 4.26
C GLU A 124 -19.05 19.60 3.39
N THR A 125 -18.82 19.90 2.11
CA THR A 125 -19.87 20.27 1.16
C THR A 125 -20.50 19.06 0.47
N SER A 126 -19.70 18.05 0.12
CA SER A 126 -20.09 16.99 -0.82
C SER A 126 -20.16 15.58 -0.23
N VAL A 127 -19.63 15.35 0.98
CA VAL A 127 -19.71 14.04 1.67
C VAL A 127 -20.51 14.15 2.95
N MET A 128 -20.15 15.06 3.87
CA MET A 128 -20.82 15.18 5.18
C MET A 128 -22.30 15.57 5.11
N LYS A 129 -22.74 16.17 4.01
CA LYS A 129 -24.12 16.65 3.81
C LYS A 129 -25.01 15.68 3.01
N VAL A 130 -24.44 14.61 2.45
CA VAL A 130 -25.20 13.67 1.60
C VAL A 130 -25.73 12.52 2.45
N PRO A 131 -27.05 12.30 2.54
CA PRO A 131 -27.59 11.19 3.31
C PRO A 131 -27.13 9.83 2.78
N LYS A 132 -26.77 8.91 3.68
CA LYS A 132 -26.34 7.53 3.43
C LYS A 132 -27.28 6.70 2.54
N LYS A 133 -28.56 7.07 2.45
CA LYS A 133 -29.54 6.46 1.52
C LYS A 133 -29.31 6.85 0.06
N VAL A 134 -28.65 7.97 -0.20
CA VAL A 134 -28.29 8.49 -1.52
C VAL A 134 -26.84 8.12 -1.88
N GLN A 135 -25.95 8.02 -0.89
CA GLN A 135 -24.59 7.54 -1.09
C GLN A 135 -24.60 6.07 -1.56
N LYS A 136 -23.83 5.78 -2.63
CA LYS A 136 -23.60 4.41 -3.12
C LYS A 136 -22.42 3.70 -2.43
N PHE A 137 -21.75 4.40 -1.53
CA PHE A 137 -20.67 3.93 -0.67
C PHE A 137 -21.00 4.31 0.77
N LYS A 138 -20.18 3.85 1.72
CA LYS A 138 -20.24 4.22 3.12
C LYS A 138 -18.83 4.61 3.58
N VAL A 139 -18.71 5.62 4.44
CA VAL A 139 -17.44 6.02 5.03
C VAL A 139 -17.13 5.08 6.21
N GLY A 140 -16.23 4.13 5.99
CA GLY A 140 -15.78 3.19 7.00
C GLY A 140 -15.05 3.84 8.15
N LEU A 141 -14.00 4.55 7.77
CA LEU A 141 -13.16 5.37 8.62
C LEU A 141 -12.66 6.53 7.75
N ALA A 142 -12.56 7.72 8.32
CA ALA A 142 -11.89 8.86 7.71
C ALA A 142 -10.95 9.50 8.72
N LEU A 143 -9.75 9.82 8.26
CA LEU A 143 -8.72 10.52 9.02
C LEU A 143 -8.80 12.00 8.67
N GLU A 144 -9.05 12.82 9.68
CA GLU A 144 -9.17 14.28 9.55
C GLU A 144 -7.81 14.94 9.71
N PHE A 145 -7.38 15.73 8.74
CA PHE A 145 -6.20 16.59 8.81
C PHE A 145 -6.63 18.04 8.54
N GLU A 146 -5.67 18.97 8.56
CA GLU A 146 -5.92 20.40 8.48
C GLU A 146 -6.57 20.83 7.14
N ASP A 147 -6.00 20.42 6.01
CA ASP A 147 -6.50 20.78 4.68
C ASP A 147 -7.25 19.65 3.95
N TYR A 148 -7.18 18.42 4.46
CA TYR A 148 -7.61 17.23 3.74
C TYR A 148 -8.14 16.11 4.64
N ILE A 149 -8.92 15.21 4.02
CA ILE A 149 -9.45 13.99 4.62
C ILE A 149 -8.92 12.79 3.84
N ILE A 150 -8.45 11.76 4.55
CA ILE A 150 -8.15 10.45 3.96
C ILE A 150 -9.25 9.48 4.39
N ALA A 151 -10.13 9.13 3.45
CA ALA A 151 -11.31 8.32 3.68
C ALA A 151 -11.14 6.90 3.16
N PHE A 152 -11.44 5.94 4.02
CA PHE A 152 -11.54 4.52 3.73
C PHE A 152 -13.01 4.17 3.51
N ILE A 153 -13.44 4.23 2.26
CA ILE A 153 -14.84 3.93 1.89
C ILE A 153 -15.01 2.43 1.66
N SER A 154 -16.20 1.91 2.01
CA SER A 154 -16.60 0.52 1.73
C SER A 154 -18.10 0.46 1.41
N ASN A 155 -18.55 -0.63 0.81
CA ASN A 155 -19.97 -0.92 0.59
C ASN A 155 -20.69 -1.42 1.86
N ASP A 156 -19.99 -2.02 2.83
CA ASP A 156 -20.59 -2.80 3.93
C ASP A 156 -20.30 -2.27 5.35
N LEU A 157 -19.28 -1.41 5.54
CA LEU A 157 -18.70 -1.02 6.84
C LEU A 157 -17.92 -2.14 7.56
N MET A 158 -17.48 -3.17 6.84
CA MET A 158 -16.60 -4.19 7.38
C MET A 158 -15.16 -3.67 7.43
N PHE A 159 -14.77 -3.21 8.62
CA PHE A 159 -13.41 -2.77 8.94
C PHE A 159 -12.91 -3.51 10.17
N GLN A 160 -11.68 -4.00 10.11
CA GLN A 160 -10.98 -4.56 11.26
C GLN A 160 -9.72 -3.74 11.51
N ARG A 161 -9.66 -3.10 12.68
CA ARG A 161 -8.44 -2.44 13.15
C ARG A 161 -7.47 -3.51 13.63
N ALA A 162 -6.26 -3.52 13.10
CA ALA A 162 -5.15 -4.20 13.76
C ALA A 162 -4.49 -3.22 14.73
N VAL A 163 -4.22 -3.69 15.94
CA VAL A 163 -3.29 -3.01 16.85
C VAL A 163 -2.03 -3.83 16.80
N SER A 164 -0.90 -3.24 16.40
CA SER A 164 0.36 -3.93 16.58
C SER A 164 0.60 -4.09 18.08
N PRO A 165 0.71 -5.32 18.63
CA PRO A 165 1.09 -5.50 20.02
C PRO A 165 2.50 -4.93 20.19
N SER A 166 2.71 -4.12 21.22
CA SER A 166 3.91 -3.27 21.35
C SER A 166 5.17 -4.03 21.79
N SER A 167 5.33 -5.30 21.43
CA SER A 167 6.54 -6.09 21.67
C SER A 167 6.61 -7.34 20.78
N LYS A 168 7.77 -7.49 20.11
CA LYS A 168 8.16 -8.54 19.15
C LYS A 168 7.46 -8.48 17.78
N GLN A 169 8.30 -8.38 16.76
CA GLN A 169 7.96 -8.65 15.38
C GLN A 169 9.28 -9.13 14.73
N PRO A 170 9.43 -10.41 14.34
CA PRO A 170 9.87 -10.75 13.00
C PRO A 170 8.68 -10.45 12.05
N GLY A 171 8.86 -10.22 10.74
CA GLY A 171 7.90 -9.42 9.94
C GLY A 171 6.63 -10.11 9.42
N LEU A 172 6.40 -10.18 8.10
CA LEU A 172 5.39 -11.02 7.45
C LEU A 172 6.04 -12.13 6.59
N ALA A 173 5.72 -13.40 6.86
CA ALA A 173 6.04 -14.58 6.04
C ALA A 173 5.26 -14.60 4.72
N CYS A 174 4.12 -13.88 4.68
CA CYS A 174 3.37 -13.61 3.46
C CYS A 174 4.19 -12.94 2.35
N GLU A 175 5.23 -12.14 2.67
CA GLU A 175 6.15 -11.63 1.63
C GLU A 175 7.00 -12.76 1.02
N ILE A 176 7.56 -13.64 1.85
CA ILE A 176 8.52 -14.65 1.38
C ILE A 176 7.84 -15.66 0.44
N ILE A 177 6.66 -16.18 0.80
CA ILE A 177 5.90 -17.08 -0.08
C ILE A 177 5.32 -16.34 -1.29
N GLN A 178 5.02 -15.03 -1.20
CA GLN A 178 4.68 -14.23 -2.40
C GLN A 178 5.87 -14.09 -3.35
N SER A 179 7.08 -13.97 -2.82
CA SER A 179 8.30 -13.67 -3.58
C SER A 179 8.95 -14.89 -4.26
N THR A 180 8.73 -16.11 -3.74
CA THR A 180 9.31 -17.37 -4.26
C THR A 180 8.37 -18.09 -5.24
N GLN A 181 7.96 -17.40 -6.30
CA GLN A 181 7.02 -17.89 -7.33
C GLN A 181 7.56 -19.04 -8.19
N ASP A 182 8.88 -19.26 -8.21
CA ASP A 182 9.53 -20.43 -8.80
C ASP A 182 9.22 -21.73 -8.04
N VAL A 183 8.92 -21.61 -6.74
CA VAL A 183 8.52 -22.72 -5.85
C VAL A 183 7.01 -22.74 -5.60
N TRP A 184 6.38 -21.56 -5.46
CA TRP A 184 4.95 -21.38 -5.14
C TRP A 184 4.13 -20.79 -6.30
N CYS A 185 4.45 -21.24 -7.52
CA CYS A 185 3.84 -20.84 -8.78
C CYS A 185 2.30 -20.89 -8.75
N GLY A 186 1.65 -19.75 -8.96
CA GLY A 186 0.19 -19.65 -9.11
C GLY A 186 -0.58 -19.37 -7.81
N ILE A 187 0.11 -19.25 -6.68
CA ILE A 187 -0.50 -18.99 -5.38
C ILE A 187 -0.53 -17.47 -5.12
N GLY A 188 -1.73 -16.89 -5.03
CA GLY A 188 -1.94 -15.45 -4.78
C GLY A 188 -2.18 -15.12 -3.30
N VAL A 189 -2.25 -13.83 -2.92
CA VAL A 189 -2.34 -13.39 -1.49
C VAL A 189 -3.33 -14.20 -0.64
N TYR A 190 -4.53 -14.51 -1.17
CA TYR A 190 -5.51 -15.35 -0.48
C TYR A 190 -5.04 -16.79 -0.31
N THR A 191 -4.53 -17.40 -1.38
CA THR A 191 -3.96 -18.76 -1.33
C THR A 191 -2.62 -18.82 -0.59
N ILE A 192 -1.95 -17.69 -0.37
CA ILE A 192 -0.76 -17.59 0.49
C ILE A 192 -1.19 -17.48 1.95
N CYS A 193 -2.27 -16.76 2.25
CA CYS A 193 -2.95 -16.88 3.54
C CYS A 193 -3.47 -18.31 3.78
N GLU A 194 -3.97 -19.01 2.75
CA GLU A 194 -4.37 -20.44 2.83
C GLU A 194 -3.16 -21.36 3.03
N VAL A 195 -2.03 -21.14 2.32
CA VAL A 195 -0.77 -21.89 2.51
C VAL A 195 -0.18 -21.69 3.91
N PHE A 196 -0.24 -20.48 4.48
CA PHE A 196 0.15 -20.24 5.86
C PHE A 196 -0.82 -20.84 6.88
N PHE A 197 -2.11 -20.87 6.56
CA PHE A 197 -3.16 -21.48 7.36
C PHE A 197 -3.03 -23.01 7.41
N ASP A 198 -2.78 -23.66 6.26
CA ASP A 198 -2.59 -25.11 6.15
C ASP A 198 -1.22 -25.58 6.69
N ALA A 199 -0.19 -24.73 6.60
CA ALA A 199 1.14 -25.01 7.16
C ALA A 199 1.29 -24.70 8.67
N GLY A 200 0.30 -24.05 9.29
CA GLY A 200 0.27 -23.79 10.73
C GLY A 200 1.23 -22.70 11.23
N VAL A 201 1.60 -21.72 10.39
CA VAL A 201 2.56 -20.65 10.73
C VAL A 201 1.97 -19.27 10.41
N SER A 202 2.27 -18.27 11.24
CA SER A 202 1.69 -16.93 11.09
C SER A 202 2.19 -16.19 9.84
N PRO A 203 1.27 -15.57 9.07
CA PRO A 203 1.60 -14.51 8.13
C PRO A 203 2.53 -13.44 8.68
N LEU A 204 2.55 -13.15 9.99
CA LEU A 204 3.44 -12.20 10.67
C LEU A 204 4.76 -12.83 11.21
N GLU A 205 5.22 -13.91 10.58
CA GLU A 205 6.51 -14.60 10.81
C GLU A 205 7.84 -13.96 10.26
N ALA A 206 7.83 -13.08 9.22
CA ALA A 206 9.04 -12.86 8.37
C ALA A 206 9.57 -11.42 8.05
N GLU A 207 9.05 -10.56 7.13
CA GLU A 207 9.55 -9.23 6.57
C GLU A 207 10.80 -8.61 7.20
N TYR A 208 10.95 -8.61 8.52
CA TYR A 208 12.19 -8.31 9.23
C TYR A 208 13.39 -9.11 8.68
N ALA A 209 13.20 -10.31 8.14
CA ALA A 209 14.24 -11.04 7.40
C ALA A 209 14.48 -10.49 5.97
N PHE A 210 13.50 -9.77 5.41
CA PHE A 210 13.47 -9.26 4.04
C PHE A 210 13.94 -7.80 3.93
N LEU A 211 13.56 -6.93 4.87
CA LEU A 211 14.01 -5.53 4.96
C LEU A 211 15.54 -5.45 5.14
N TYR A 212 16.12 -6.35 5.94
CA TYR A 212 17.57 -6.50 6.09
C TYR A 212 18.28 -6.94 4.79
N PHE A 213 17.54 -7.53 3.84
CA PHE A 213 18.05 -7.98 2.55
C PHE A 213 18.06 -6.86 1.50
N TYR A 214 17.12 -5.92 1.57
CA TYR A 214 16.93 -4.86 0.57
C TYR A 214 18.07 -3.83 0.55
N ASP A 215 18.54 -3.37 1.72
CA ASP A 215 19.68 -2.45 1.82
C ASP A 215 20.99 -3.04 1.29
N ASN A 216 21.18 -4.36 1.45
CA ASN A 216 22.34 -5.07 0.91
C ASN A 216 22.27 -5.20 -0.63
N LEU A 217 21.09 -5.49 -1.18
CA LEU A 217 20.88 -5.60 -2.63
C LEU A 217 21.06 -4.26 -3.35
N ALA A 218 20.59 -3.16 -2.76
CA ALA A 218 20.78 -1.80 -3.30
C ALA A 218 22.27 -1.43 -3.40
N LYS A 219 23.04 -1.76 -2.36
CA LYS A 219 24.50 -1.54 -2.32
C LYS A 219 25.24 -2.37 -3.37
N GLU A 220 24.95 -3.67 -3.44
CA GLU A 220 25.61 -4.59 -4.39
C GLU A 220 25.27 -4.23 -5.86
N THR A 221 24.10 -3.63 -6.10
CA THR A 221 23.71 -3.09 -7.42
C THR A 221 24.51 -1.83 -7.78
N GLN A 222 24.75 -0.92 -6.83
CA GLN A 222 25.56 0.27 -7.08
C GLN A 222 27.03 -0.10 -7.35
N ASP A 223 27.61 -1.02 -6.56
CA ASP A 223 28.98 -1.53 -6.75
C ASP A 223 29.16 -2.17 -8.16
N GLN A 224 28.12 -2.83 -8.70
CA GLN A 224 28.12 -3.34 -10.07
C GLN A 224 28.04 -2.23 -11.13
N ILE A 225 27.23 -1.19 -10.90
CA ILE A 225 27.11 -0.04 -11.82
C ILE A 225 28.44 0.72 -11.90
N ASP A 226 29.07 1.00 -10.76
CA ASP A 226 30.34 1.74 -10.70
C ASP A 226 31.48 0.92 -11.32
N LYS A 227 31.44 -0.41 -11.16
CA LYS A 227 32.36 -1.34 -11.83
C LYS A 227 32.18 -1.40 -13.35
N LEU A 228 30.94 -1.30 -13.84
CA LEU A 228 30.65 -1.26 -15.28
C LEU A 228 30.99 0.11 -15.89
N ALA A 229 30.74 1.20 -15.15
CA ALA A 229 31.08 2.57 -15.56
C ALA A 229 32.60 2.84 -15.59
N SER A 230 33.40 2.03 -14.89
CA SER A 230 34.87 2.07 -14.91
C SER A 230 35.51 1.11 -15.90
N CYS A 231 34.74 0.33 -16.67
CA CYS A 231 35.27 -0.43 -17.80
C CYS A 231 35.45 0.46 -19.03
N GLU A 232 36.69 0.58 -19.54
CA GLU A 232 37.01 1.33 -20.76
C GLU A 232 36.55 0.63 -22.07
N SER A 233 35.97 -0.57 -21.98
CA SER A 233 35.51 -1.36 -23.13
C SER A 233 34.00 -1.64 -23.07
N ASN A 234 33.36 -1.67 -24.25
CA ASN A 234 31.94 -1.96 -24.39
C ASN A 234 31.58 -3.31 -23.76
N TRP A 235 30.70 -3.27 -22.76
CA TRP A 235 30.28 -4.47 -22.03
C TRP A 235 29.14 -5.20 -22.74
N TYR A 236 29.25 -6.52 -22.84
CA TYR A 236 28.20 -7.40 -23.36
C TYR A 236 28.03 -8.61 -22.44
N ARG A 237 26.80 -9.08 -22.30
CA ARG A 237 26.45 -10.23 -21.45
C ARG A 237 26.90 -11.53 -22.12
N SER A 238 27.95 -12.16 -21.61
CA SER A 238 28.38 -13.49 -22.09
C SER A 238 27.37 -14.58 -21.70
N GLY A 239 27.10 -15.50 -22.62
CA GLY A 239 26.01 -16.48 -22.51
C GLY A 239 26.25 -17.66 -21.56
N GLU A 240 27.39 -17.72 -20.89
CA GLU A 240 27.87 -18.93 -20.17
C GLU A 240 27.69 -18.86 -18.64
N GLY A 241 27.15 -17.77 -18.10
CA GLY A 241 26.88 -17.60 -16.67
C GLY A 241 25.51 -18.12 -16.24
N GLY A 242 25.43 -19.37 -15.79
CA GLY A 242 24.17 -20.01 -15.38
C GLY A 242 23.55 -19.45 -14.08
N LYS A 243 22.74 -18.39 -14.20
CA LYS A 243 21.66 -18.05 -13.24
C LYS A 243 20.41 -17.52 -13.99
N SER A 244 19.42 -18.39 -14.07
CA SER A 244 18.01 -18.10 -14.37
C SER A 244 17.27 -18.16 -13.00
N GLU A 245 16.17 -17.48 -12.68
CA GLU A 245 15.16 -16.76 -13.48
C GLU A 245 14.70 -15.48 -12.76
N LEU A 246 14.57 -14.36 -13.49
CA LEU A 246 13.89 -13.14 -13.01
C LEU A 246 13.45 -12.24 -14.19
N TYR A 247 14.10 -12.43 -15.35
CA TYR A 247 13.74 -11.82 -16.63
C TYR A 247 13.55 -12.90 -17.70
N ASP A 248 12.54 -13.76 -17.51
CA ASP A 248 12.17 -14.70 -18.57
C ASP A 248 11.75 -13.92 -19.82
N ALA A 249 12.51 -14.11 -20.91
CA ALA A 249 12.35 -13.39 -22.16
C ALA A 249 10.92 -13.50 -22.75
N LYS A 250 10.19 -14.57 -22.41
CA LYS A 250 8.80 -14.79 -22.85
C LYS A 250 7.80 -13.78 -22.28
N TYR A 251 8.13 -13.05 -21.21
CA TYR A 251 7.25 -12.02 -20.64
C TYR A 251 7.74 -10.58 -20.92
N VAL A 252 9.04 -10.40 -21.11
CA VAL A 252 9.64 -9.08 -21.30
C VAL A 252 9.40 -8.52 -22.71
N HIS A 253 9.37 -9.36 -23.77
CA HIS A 253 9.13 -8.89 -25.14
C HIS A 253 7.76 -8.20 -25.32
N LEU A 254 6.70 -8.74 -24.72
CA LEU A 254 5.34 -8.19 -24.74
C LEU A 254 5.23 -6.76 -24.17
N ALA A 255 6.16 -6.37 -23.29
CA ALA A 255 6.22 -5.02 -22.73
C ALA A 255 6.91 -4.02 -23.69
N PHE A 256 7.81 -4.49 -24.55
CA PHE A 256 8.56 -3.68 -25.50
C PHE A 256 7.87 -3.51 -26.87
N ASP A 257 7.08 -4.49 -27.33
CA ASP A 257 6.32 -4.40 -28.59
C ASP A 257 5.23 -3.31 -28.59
N LYS A 258 4.88 -2.76 -27.43
CA LYS A 258 3.78 -1.78 -27.27
C LYS A 258 4.22 -0.32 -27.13
N LYS A 259 5.49 0.01 -27.33
CA LYS A 259 6.01 1.39 -27.19
C LYS A 259 6.91 1.80 -28.37
N ALA A 260 6.90 3.09 -28.68
CA ALA A 260 7.67 3.68 -29.78
C ALA A 260 9.20 3.74 -29.55
N LEU A 261 9.68 3.32 -28.37
CA LEU A 261 11.10 3.19 -28.06
C LEU A 261 11.40 1.72 -27.75
N ASN A 262 12.27 1.08 -28.54
CA ASN A 262 12.56 -0.35 -28.41
C ASN A 262 14.06 -0.59 -28.09
N LEU A 263 14.33 -0.94 -26.83
CA LEU A 263 15.66 -1.19 -26.31
C LEU A 263 15.97 -2.69 -26.13
N GLY A 264 15.16 -3.58 -26.72
CA GLY A 264 15.31 -5.04 -26.53
C GLY A 264 16.69 -5.58 -26.92
N HIS A 265 17.30 -5.00 -27.96
CA HIS A 265 18.64 -5.36 -28.40
C HIS A 265 19.75 -5.10 -27.35
N LEU A 266 19.60 -4.11 -26.46
CA LEU A 266 20.54 -3.83 -25.37
C LEU A 266 20.44 -4.87 -24.24
N ILE A 267 19.24 -5.41 -24.01
CA ILE A 267 18.97 -6.36 -22.92
C ILE A 267 19.31 -7.80 -23.33
N PHE A 268 18.99 -8.18 -24.57
CA PHE A 268 19.12 -9.55 -25.07
C PHE A 268 20.34 -9.79 -25.96
N GLY A 269 21.01 -8.73 -26.41
CA GLY A 269 22.01 -8.78 -27.49
C GLY A 269 21.35 -8.84 -28.88
N PRO A 270 22.04 -8.38 -29.94
CA PRO A 270 21.43 -8.17 -31.26
C PRO A 270 20.93 -9.46 -31.90
N ASP A 271 21.69 -10.55 -31.85
CA ASP A 271 21.34 -11.81 -32.52
C ASP A 271 20.15 -12.50 -31.87
N ARG A 272 20.12 -12.53 -30.53
CA ARG A 272 18.99 -13.12 -29.77
C ARG A 272 17.74 -12.26 -29.86
N TRP A 273 17.87 -10.93 -29.90
CA TRP A 273 16.74 -10.02 -30.13
C TRP A 273 16.11 -10.25 -31.51
N LYS A 274 16.93 -10.38 -32.55
CA LYS A 274 16.50 -10.69 -33.91
C LYS A 274 15.83 -12.07 -34.01
N ALA A 275 16.35 -13.08 -33.29
CA ALA A 275 15.76 -14.41 -33.22
C ALA A 275 14.37 -14.44 -32.53
N LEU A 276 14.08 -13.45 -31.67
CA LEU A 276 12.78 -13.26 -31.01
C LEU A 276 11.79 -12.42 -31.85
N GLY A 277 12.12 -12.10 -33.11
CA GLY A 277 11.27 -11.29 -34.01
C GLY A 277 11.42 -9.77 -33.82
N GLY A 278 12.31 -9.33 -32.94
CA GLY A 278 12.59 -7.93 -32.70
C GLY A 278 13.24 -7.23 -33.89
N SER A 279 12.75 -6.04 -34.25
CA SER A 279 13.33 -5.22 -35.32
C SER A 279 14.29 -4.15 -34.78
N ASN A 280 15.42 -3.95 -35.45
CA ASN A 280 16.35 -2.84 -35.18
C ASN A 280 15.89 -1.58 -35.93
N SER A 281 14.67 -1.07 -35.62
CA SER A 281 14.08 0.07 -36.34
C SER A 281 14.74 1.40 -35.95
N ASN A 282 15.92 1.65 -36.52
CA ASN A 282 16.76 2.85 -36.33
C ASN A 282 16.16 4.10 -37.00
N THR A 283 15.01 4.57 -36.55
CA THR A 283 14.37 5.80 -37.09
C THR A 283 13.87 6.79 -36.04
N VAL A 284 14.14 6.54 -34.75
CA VAL A 284 14.02 7.56 -33.71
C VAL A 284 15.41 7.74 -33.09
N LEU A 285 15.91 8.97 -33.14
CA LEU A 285 17.17 9.38 -32.53
C LEU A 285 17.14 9.06 -31.03
N ASP A 286 17.87 8.01 -30.62
CA ASP A 286 18.10 7.74 -29.22
C ASP A 286 19.10 8.77 -28.67
N LEU A 287 18.59 9.69 -27.86
CA LEU A 287 19.37 10.73 -27.19
C LEU A 287 20.38 10.14 -26.21
N LEU A 288 20.16 8.94 -25.67
CA LEU A 288 21.08 8.30 -24.75
C LEU A 288 22.30 7.72 -25.47
N SER A 289 22.12 7.03 -26.60
CA SER A 289 23.24 6.53 -27.41
C SER A 289 24.21 7.64 -27.85
N ASN A 290 23.71 8.84 -28.19
CA ASN A 290 24.56 10.00 -28.52
C ASN A 290 25.26 10.63 -27.30
N MET A 291 24.80 10.38 -26.07
CA MET A 291 25.46 10.90 -24.86
C MET A 291 26.69 10.08 -24.44
N PHE A 292 26.78 8.82 -24.87
CA PHE A 292 27.82 7.88 -24.42
C PHE A 292 28.79 7.42 -25.51
N SER A 293 28.61 7.84 -26.77
CA SER A 293 29.60 7.64 -27.83
C SER A 293 30.74 8.67 -27.73
N LYS A 294 31.96 8.20 -27.43
CA LYS A 294 33.23 8.87 -27.73
C LYS A 294 33.99 8.07 -28.79
#